data_AF-A0A3M0ZZG8-F1
#
_entry.id   AF-A0A3M0ZZG8-F1
#
_cell.length_a   1.000
_cell.length_b   1.000
_cell.length_c   1.000
_cell.angle_alpha   90.00
_cell.angle_beta   90.00
_cell.angle_gamma   90.00
#
_symmetry.space_group_name_H-M   'P 1'
#
loop_
_entity.id
_entity.type
_entity.pdbx_description
1 polymer ?
#
loop_
_entity_poly.entity_id
_entity_poly.type
_entity_poly.pdbx_seq_one_letter_code
_entity_poly.pdbx_strand_id
1 'polypeptide(L)'
;TDGIDFSVHYGMDVGDLGRVTASAEVSWVNRFTIDLGPFGSGEKIKGVGSRNRTNPFRSVPEWRANFPLNWFYGNHMLNVTARLIDGVRDDATGFQVDAETLFDLQYQYRWDGVFDDEDSVIFTVGVVNVFDNKVPAIPNETFRFDSKLHDPRQRMFYLRLKFTG
;
A
#
# COMPACT_ATOMS: atom_id res chain seq x y z
N THR A 1 0.53 -5.10 23.33
CA THR A 1 0.03 -4.79 21.99
C THR A 1 -0.95 -5.86 21.58
N ASP A 2 -2.05 -5.49 20.94
CA ASP A 2 -2.99 -6.43 20.31
C ASP A 2 -3.65 -5.81 19.08
N GLY A 3 -4.06 -6.68 18.15
CA GLY A 3 -4.60 -6.34 16.85
C GLY A 3 -5.11 -7.59 16.14
N ILE A 4 -5.70 -7.40 14.96
CA ILE A 4 -6.27 -8.46 14.13
C ILE A 4 -5.73 -8.28 12.71
N ASP A 5 -5.27 -9.38 12.11
CA ASP A 5 -4.96 -9.46 10.69
C ASP A 5 -6.01 -10.33 10.00
N PHE A 6 -6.50 -9.87 8.86
CA PHE A 6 -7.49 -10.54 8.03
C PHE A 6 -6.97 -10.66 6.62
N SER A 7 -6.93 -11.89 6.11
CA SER A 7 -6.53 -12.23 4.75
C SER A 7 -7.63 -13.05 4.09
N VAL A 8 -8.09 -12.61 2.93
CA VAL A 8 -9.02 -13.35 2.07
C VAL A 8 -8.54 -13.34 0.65
N HIS A 9 -8.63 -14.51 0.01
CA HIS A 9 -8.36 -14.67 -1.42
C HIS A 9 -9.58 -15.32 -2.07
N TYR A 10 -10.00 -14.76 -3.20
CA TYR A 10 -11.08 -15.28 -4.02
C TYR A 10 -10.62 -15.37 -5.47
N GLY A 11 -10.97 -16.46 -6.14
CA GLY A 11 -10.69 -16.68 -7.54
C GLY A 11 -11.93 -17.21 -8.24
N MET A 12 -12.24 -16.64 -9.40
CA MET A 12 -13.41 -17.03 -10.18
C MET A 12 -13.07 -17.05 -11.67
N ASP A 13 -13.43 -18.14 -12.32
CA ASP A 13 -13.47 -18.21 -13.78
C ASP A 13 -14.76 -17.54 -14.26
N VAL A 14 -14.64 -16.56 -15.16
CA VAL A 14 -15.74 -15.76 -15.70
C VAL A 14 -16.11 -16.21 -17.13
N GLY A 15 -16.04 -17.53 -17.36
CA GLY A 15 -16.27 -18.16 -18.65
C GLY A 15 -15.24 -17.73 -19.69
N ASP A 16 -15.70 -17.38 -20.88
CA ASP A 16 -14.85 -16.96 -22.00
C ASP A 16 -14.12 -15.63 -21.75
N LEU A 17 -14.44 -14.91 -20.67
CA LEU A 17 -13.74 -13.69 -20.29
C LEU A 17 -12.47 -13.98 -19.46
N GLY A 18 -12.15 -15.24 -19.19
CA GLY A 18 -10.94 -15.64 -18.47
C GLY A 18 -11.15 -15.77 -16.96
N ARG A 19 -10.16 -15.37 -16.17
CA ARG A 19 -10.13 -15.56 -14.71
C ARG A 19 -9.92 -14.26 -13.97
N VAL A 20 -10.69 -14.05 -12.91
CA VAL A 20 -10.51 -12.95 -11.96
C VAL A 20 -9.99 -13.51 -10.64
N THR A 21 -9.00 -12.86 -10.06
CA THR A 21 -8.60 -13.09 -8.66
C THR A 21 -8.67 -11.78 -7.89
N ALA A 22 -9.25 -11.82 -6.71
CA ALA A 22 -9.33 -10.70 -5.79
C ALA A 22 -8.76 -11.13 -4.45
N SER A 23 -8.03 -10.25 -3.78
CA SER A 23 -7.60 -10.48 -2.40
C SER A 23 -7.85 -9.26 -1.53
N ALA A 24 -7.92 -9.48 -0.24
CA ALA A 24 -8.03 -8.46 0.78
C ALA A 24 -7.04 -8.81 1.90
N GLU A 25 -6.08 -7.94 2.15
CA GLU A 25 -5.15 -8.00 3.28
C GLU A 25 -5.42 -6.79 4.15
N VAL A 26 -5.94 -6.99 5.37
CA VAL A 26 -6.34 -5.92 6.28
C VAL A 26 -5.74 -6.16 7.66
N SER A 27 -5.00 -5.18 8.16
CA SER A 27 -4.46 -5.16 9.52
C SER A 27 -5.16 -4.07 10.32
N TRP A 28 -5.62 -4.44 11.51
CA TRP A 28 -6.15 -3.53 12.53
C TRP A 28 -5.33 -3.63 13.81
N VAL A 29 -4.95 -2.48 14.37
CA VAL A 29 -4.30 -2.40 15.67
C VAL A 29 -5.29 -1.82 16.66
N ASN A 30 -5.68 -2.60 17.66
CA ASN A 30 -6.57 -2.16 18.74
C ASN A 30 -5.81 -1.35 19.78
N ARG A 31 -4.68 -1.89 20.22
CA ARG A 31 -3.90 -1.30 21.31
C ARG A 31 -2.42 -1.51 21.07
N PHE A 32 -1.71 -0.40 21.00
CA PHE A 32 -0.26 -0.34 21.08
C PHE A 32 0.09 0.66 22.18
N THR A 33 0.86 0.21 23.17
CA THR A 33 1.23 1.02 24.33
C THR A 33 2.74 1.00 24.44
N ILE A 34 3.32 2.19 24.61
CA ILE A 34 4.75 2.39 24.70
C ILE A 34 5.10 2.62 26.17
N ASP A 35 6.04 1.84 26.66
CA ASP A 35 6.63 1.97 27.99
C ASP A 35 8.11 2.27 27.83
N LEU A 36 8.52 3.47 28.22
CA LEU A 36 9.92 3.93 28.11
C LEU A 36 10.75 3.55 29.35
N GLY A 37 10.14 2.88 30.33
CA GLY A 37 10.80 2.44 31.56
C GLY A 37 11.52 3.59 32.28
N PRO A 38 12.74 3.38 32.81
CA PRO A 38 13.47 4.39 33.58
C PRO A 38 13.94 5.61 32.77
N PHE A 39 13.78 5.59 31.44
CA PHE A 39 14.10 6.71 30.56
C PHE A 39 12.87 7.59 30.25
N GLY A 40 11.67 7.19 30.70
CA GLY A 40 10.42 7.93 30.52
C GLY A 40 9.93 8.59 31.80
N SER A 41 8.77 9.26 31.70
CA SER A 41 8.04 9.84 32.85
C SER A 41 7.41 8.78 33.78
N GLY A 42 7.54 7.49 33.46
CA GLY A 42 6.81 6.40 34.11
C GLY A 42 5.37 6.21 33.61
N GLU A 43 4.86 7.15 32.80
CA GLU A 43 3.55 7.03 32.17
C GLU A 43 3.62 6.23 30.88
N LYS A 44 2.60 5.39 30.66
CA LYS A 44 2.42 4.64 29.43
C LYS A 44 1.82 5.52 28.34
N ILE A 45 2.45 5.56 27.17
CA ILE A 45 2.02 6.36 26.02
C ILE A 45 1.12 5.50 25.12
N LYS A 46 -0.05 6.03 24.71
CA LYS A 46 -0.87 5.39 23.66
C LYS A 46 -0.17 5.59 22.32
N GLY A 47 0.36 4.51 21.75
CA GLY A 47 1.11 4.56 20.50
C GLY A 47 0.28 4.27 19.25
N VAL A 48 -0.87 3.59 19.38
CA VAL A 48 -1.79 3.33 18.25
C VAL A 48 -2.58 4.59 17.88
N GLY A 49 -2.82 4.79 16.59
CA GLY A 49 -3.47 5.99 16.04
C GLY A 49 -2.59 7.24 16.15
N SER A 50 -1.30 7.07 16.42
CA SER A 50 -0.37 8.16 16.75
C SER A 50 0.83 8.16 15.81
N ARG A 51 1.31 9.36 15.49
CA ARG A 51 2.57 9.59 14.75
C ARG A 51 3.80 9.20 15.60
N ASN A 52 3.65 9.19 16.92
CA ASN A 52 4.72 8.85 17.86
C ASN A 52 5.98 9.72 17.71
N ARG A 53 5.79 11.02 17.47
CA ARG A 53 6.86 12.00 17.27
C ARG A 53 7.61 12.34 18.57
N THR A 54 6.94 12.27 19.72
CA THR A 54 7.56 12.56 21.02
C THR A 54 8.37 11.40 21.60
N ASN A 55 8.41 10.27 20.89
CA ASN A 55 8.98 9.03 21.40
C ASN A 55 9.72 8.27 20.25
N PRO A 56 10.47 7.20 20.54
CA PRO A 56 11.35 6.57 19.55
C PRO A 56 10.61 5.65 18.55
N PHE A 57 9.30 5.49 18.67
CA PHE A 57 8.53 4.60 17.81
C PHE A 57 8.14 5.27 16.50
N ARG A 58 7.70 4.45 15.54
CA ARG A 58 7.16 4.93 14.27
C ARG A 58 5.68 5.23 14.41
N SER A 59 5.13 5.94 13.43
CA SER A 59 3.69 6.13 13.28
C SER A 59 2.97 4.80 13.18
N VAL A 60 1.89 4.64 13.94
CA VAL A 60 1.08 3.42 13.96
C VAL A 60 -0.35 3.79 13.60
N PRO A 61 -0.73 3.77 12.32
CA PRO A 61 -2.13 3.90 11.92
C PRO A 61 -2.95 2.74 12.52
N GLU A 62 -4.23 3.00 12.81
CA GLU A 62 -5.12 1.96 13.33
C GLU A 62 -5.44 0.90 12.26
N TRP A 63 -5.60 1.32 11.00
CA TRP A 63 -5.89 0.43 9.89
C TRP A 63 -4.86 0.53 8.76
N ARG A 64 -4.53 -0.62 8.17
CA ARG A 64 -3.85 -0.71 6.88
C ARG A 64 -4.52 -1.79 6.05
N ALA A 65 -4.77 -1.51 4.78
CA ALA A 65 -5.41 -2.47 3.89
C ALA A 65 -4.81 -2.47 2.48
N ASN A 66 -4.83 -3.63 1.83
CA ASN A 66 -4.40 -3.82 0.46
C ASN A 66 -5.39 -4.75 -0.27
N PHE A 67 -5.91 -4.29 -1.40
CA PHE A 67 -6.93 -4.98 -2.19
C PHE A 67 -6.48 -5.13 -3.65
N PRO A 68 -5.69 -6.17 -3.97
CA PRO A 68 -5.33 -6.47 -5.34
C PRO A 68 -6.47 -7.21 -6.06
N LEU A 69 -6.79 -6.75 -7.26
CA LEU A 69 -7.66 -7.38 -8.23
C LEU A 69 -6.84 -7.68 -9.49
N ASN A 70 -6.86 -8.93 -9.93
CA ASN A 70 -6.21 -9.36 -11.17
C ASN A 70 -7.26 -9.95 -12.10
N TRP A 71 -7.11 -9.64 -13.38
CA TRP A 71 -7.85 -10.27 -14.46
C TRP A 71 -6.86 -10.87 -15.44
N PHE A 72 -7.09 -12.12 -15.82
CA PHE A 72 -6.27 -12.90 -16.73
C PHE A 72 -7.14 -13.37 -17.89
N TYR A 73 -6.74 -13.06 -19.12
CA TYR A 73 -7.44 -13.47 -20.32
C TYR A 73 -6.47 -13.75 -21.45
N GLY A 74 -6.28 -15.02 -21.79
CA GLY A 74 -5.25 -15.44 -22.74
C GLY A 74 -3.88 -14.86 -22.37
N ASN A 75 -3.31 -14.07 -23.28
CA ASN A 75 -2.01 -13.42 -23.11
C ASN A 75 -2.07 -12.06 -22.39
N HIS A 76 -3.25 -11.66 -21.90
CA HIS A 76 -3.50 -10.39 -21.23
C HIS A 76 -3.59 -10.57 -19.72
N MET A 77 -2.99 -9.64 -18.97
CA MET A 77 -3.19 -9.52 -17.53
C MET A 77 -3.44 -8.04 -17.18
N LEU A 78 -4.49 -7.79 -16.39
CA LEU A 78 -4.75 -6.49 -15.78
C LEU A 78 -4.64 -6.65 -14.27
N ASN A 79 -3.93 -5.74 -13.61
CA ASN A 79 -3.86 -5.63 -12.16
C ASN A 79 -4.34 -4.24 -11.73
N VAL A 80 -5.25 -4.21 -10.77
CA VAL A 80 -5.66 -3.00 -10.04
C VAL A 80 -5.36 -3.26 -8.58
N THR A 81 -4.70 -2.32 -7.90
CA THR A 81 -4.42 -2.46 -6.47
C THR A 81 -4.86 -1.21 -5.74
N ALA A 82 -5.79 -1.36 -4.79
CA ALA A 82 -6.12 -0.30 -3.84
C ALA A 82 -5.33 -0.49 -2.53
N ARG A 83 -4.71 0.56 -2.02
CA ARG A 83 -4.00 0.58 -0.74
C ARG A 83 -4.58 1.66 0.15
N LEU A 84 -4.89 1.31 1.39
CA LEU A 84 -5.40 2.24 2.39
C LEU A 84 -4.46 2.24 3.61
N ILE A 85 -4.18 3.43 4.10
CA ILE A 85 -3.45 3.68 5.34
C ILE A 85 -4.29 4.69 6.13
N ASP A 86 -4.67 4.34 7.34
CA ASP A 86 -5.46 5.24 8.18
C ASP A 86 -4.66 6.48 8.62
N GLY A 87 -5.38 7.53 8.98
CA GLY A 87 -4.80 8.74 9.53
C GLY A 87 -4.19 8.50 10.91
N VAL A 88 -3.31 9.41 11.32
CA VAL A 88 -2.69 9.38 12.65
C VAL A 88 -2.71 10.77 13.28
N ARG A 89 -2.81 10.83 14.60
CA ARG A 89 -2.66 12.08 15.34
C ARG A 89 -1.18 12.34 15.63
N ASP A 90 -0.71 13.55 15.35
CA ASP A 90 0.60 14.02 15.83
C ASP A 90 0.49 14.27 17.34
N ASP A 91 1.19 13.44 18.11
CA ASP A 91 1.20 13.47 19.58
C ASP A 91 1.85 14.72 20.17
N ALA A 92 2.62 15.47 19.38
CA ALA A 92 3.30 16.68 19.84
C ALA A 92 2.58 17.98 19.43
N THR A 93 1.84 18.00 18.32
CA THR A 93 1.05 19.19 17.90
C THR A 93 -0.45 19.02 18.09
N GLY A 94 -0.94 17.79 18.22
CA GLY A 94 -2.36 17.45 18.18
C GLY A 94 -2.98 17.49 16.78
N PHE A 95 -2.21 17.80 15.74
CA PHE A 95 -2.67 17.82 14.35
C PHE A 95 -3.08 16.41 13.88
N GLN A 96 -4.19 16.31 13.15
CA GLN A 96 -4.63 15.05 12.55
C GLN A 96 -4.04 14.95 11.14
N VAL A 97 -3.19 13.95 10.92
CA VAL A 97 -2.72 13.56 9.60
C VAL A 97 -3.82 12.71 8.95
N ASP A 98 -4.21 13.10 7.74
CA ASP A 98 -5.29 12.44 7.01
C ASP A 98 -4.92 11.01 6.59
N ALA A 99 -5.94 10.18 6.42
CA ALA A 99 -5.80 8.86 5.82
C ALA A 99 -5.38 8.97 4.34
N GLU A 100 -4.68 7.96 3.85
CA GLU A 100 -4.22 7.86 2.47
C GLU A 100 -4.88 6.68 1.77
N THR A 101 -5.40 6.91 0.56
CA THR A 101 -5.85 5.85 -0.34
C THR A 101 -5.17 6.01 -1.68
N LEU A 102 -4.51 4.95 -2.16
CA LEU A 102 -3.83 4.94 -3.45
C LEU A 102 -4.37 3.82 -4.32
N PHE A 103 -4.50 4.10 -5.61
CA PHE A 103 -4.84 3.11 -6.62
C PHE A 103 -3.71 3.00 -7.63
N ASP A 104 -3.27 1.78 -7.88
CA ASP A 104 -2.32 1.46 -8.93
C ASP A 104 -2.99 0.63 -10.00
N LEU A 105 -2.57 0.83 -11.25
CA LEU A 105 -3.05 0.11 -12.41
C LEU A 105 -1.86 -0.38 -13.22
N GLN A 106 -1.89 -1.65 -13.61
CA GLN A 106 -0.89 -2.25 -14.48
C GLN A 106 -1.56 -3.17 -15.49
N TYR A 107 -1.17 -3.04 -16.74
CA TYR A 107 -1.56 -3.94 -17.81
C TYR A 107 -0.32 -4.61 -18.40
N GLN A 108 -0.42 -5.92 -18.62
CA GLN A 108 0.62 -6.73 -19.21
C GLN A 108 0.09 -7.49 -20.42
N TYR A 109 0.93 -7.60 -21.45
CA TYR A 109 0.72 -8.48 -22.60
C TYR A 109 1.94 -9.36 -22.80
N ARG A 110 1.70 -10.67 -22.89
CA ARG A 110 2.73 -11.67 -23.18
C ARG A 110 2.73 -11.98 -24.67
N TRP A 111 3.86 -11.76 -25.33
CA TRP A 111 4.09 -12.13 -26.72
C TRP A 111 5.02 -13.34 -26.76
N ASP A 112 4.49 -14.48 -27.17
CA ASP A 112 5.23 -15.73 -27.34
C ASP A 112 5.81 -15.86 -28.76
N GLY A 113 6.90 -16.60 -28.91
CA GLY A 113 7.49 -16.93 -30.22
C GLY A 113 8.20 -15.76 -30.90
N VAL A 114 8.80 -14.84 -30.14
CA VAL A 114 9.35 -13.59 -30.70
C VAL A 114 10.64 -13.82 -31.47
N PHE A 115 11.53 -14.69 -31.00
CA PHE A 115 12.78 -15.04 -31.69
C PHE A 115 12.89 -16.55 -31.92
N ASP A 116 12.54 -17.37 -30.93
CA ASP A 116 12.34 -18.82 -31.03
C ASP A 116 10.99 -19.24 -30.42
N ASP A 117 10.53 -20.47 -30.69
CA ASP A 117 9.24 -21.01 -30.24
C ASP A 117 9.11 -21.05 -28.70
N GLU A 118 10.23 -21.13 -27.98
CA GLU A 118 10.29 -21.12 -26.51
C GLU A 118 10.38 -19.71 -25.91
N ASP A 119 10.68 -18.70 -26.73
CA ASP A 119 10.88 -17.33 -26.25
C ASP A 119 9.57 -16.60 -25.97
N SER A 120 9.61 -15.69 -25.00
CA SER A 120 8.53 -14.74 -24.76
C SER A 120 9.04 -13.37 -24.35
N VAL A 121 8.30 -12.34 -24.77
CA VAL A 121 8.48 -10.96 -24.35
C VAL A 121 7.21 -10.51 -23.64
N ILE A 122 7.35 -10.03 -22.40
CA ILE A 122 6.26 -9.43 -21.65
C ILE A 122 6.39 -7.91 -21.72
N PHE A 123 5.39 -7.29 -22.35
CA PHE A 123 5.20 -5.84 -22.34
C PHE A 123 4.34 -5.45 -21.15
N THR A 124 4.78 -4.47 -20.36
CA THR A 124 4.02 -3.94 -19.23
C THR A 124 3.93 -2.43 -19.34
N VAL A 125 2.72 -1.90 -19.18
CA VAL A 125 2.48 -0.48 -18.91
C VAL A 125 1.75 -0.34 -17.60
N GLY A 126 2.11 0.65 -16.81
CA GLY A 126 1.44 0.88 -15.55
C GLY A 126 1.53 2.31 -15.07
N VAL A 127 0.66 2.61 -14.12
CA VAL A 127 0.60 3.87 -13.40
C VAL A 127 0.47 3.58 -11.91
N VAL A 128 1.35 4.18 -11.14
CA VAL A 128 1.26 4.23 -9.67
C VAL A 128 0.50 5.49 -9.31
N ASN A 129 -0.43 5.41 -8.35
CA ASN A 129 -1.28 6.52 -7.92
C ASN A 129 -2.06 7.14 -9.10
N VAL A 130 -2.96 6.35 -9.70
CA VAL A 130 -3.78 6.69 -10.88
C VAL A 130 -4.49 8.05 -10.70
N PHE A 131 -5.02 8.29 -9.50
CA PHE A 131 -5.82 9.48 -9.19
C PHE A 131 -4.99 10.70 -8.77
N ASP A 132 -3.65 10.59 -8.73
CA ASP A 132 -2.76 11.70 -8.32
C ASP A 132 -3.09 12.24 -6.93
N ASN A 133 -3.47 11.34 -6.03
CA ASN A 133 -3.73 11.67 -4.64
C ASN A 133 -2.42 12.17 -4.02
N LYS A 134 -2.50 13.31 -3.34
CA LYS A 134 -1.35 13.90 -2.66
C LYS A 134 -1.10 13.17 -1.35
N VAL A 135 0.17 13.03 -1.02
CA VAL A 135 0.60 12.54 0.30
C VAL A 135 -0.01 13.44 1.39
N PRO A 136 -0.55 12.87 2.49
CA PRO A 136 -1.06 13.64 3.61
C PRO A 136 -0.02 14.64 4.14
N ALA A 137 -0.40 15.93 4.13
CA ALA A 137 0.49 17.01 4.51
C ALA A 137 0.48 17.24 6.03
N ILE A 138 1.64 17.55 6.58
CA ILE A 138 1.82 17.90 8.00
C ILE A 138 2.38 19.33 8.07
N PRO A 139 1.67 20.27 8.69
CA PRO A 139 2.12 21.65 8.81
C PRO A 139 3.36 21.75 9.72
N ASN A 140 4.22 22.73 9.45
CA ASN A 140 5.36 23.09 10.29
C ASN A 140 6.39 21.97 10.51
N GLU A 141 6.46 21.01 9.59
CA GLU A 141 7.45 19.93 9.55
C GLU A 141 8.42 20.09 8.37
N THR A 142 9.69 19.73 8.55
CA THR A 142 10.74 19.90 7.53
C THR A 142 10.39 19.21 6.20
N PHE A 143 9.91 17.97 6.26
CA PHE A 143 9.52 17.22 5.07
C PHE A 143 8.05 17.45 4.70
N ARG A 144 7.25 18.09 5.56
CA ARG A 144 5.80 18.34 5.39
C ARG A 144 4.93 17.10 5.17
N PHE A 145 5.46 15.89 5.41
CA PHE A 145 4.72 14.63 5.46
C PHE A 145 5.48 13.62 6.33
N ASP A 146 4.86 12.49 6.63
CA ASP A 146 5.51 11.39 7.35
C ASP A 146 6.17 10.39 6.39
N SER A 147 7.49 10.48 6.25
CA SER A 147 8.27 9.58 5.37
C SER A 147 8.45 8.16 5.89
N LYS A 148 8.07 7.87 7.14
CA LYS A 148 8.05 6.51 7.67
C LYS A 148 6.73 5.81 7.38
N LEU A 149 5.67 6.57 7.14
CA LEU A 149 4.31 6.06 6.92
C LEU A 149 3.90 6.12 5.45
N HIS A 150 4.23 7.21 4.76
CA HIS A 150 3.82 7.47 3.39
C HIS A 150 4.99 7.47 2.42
N ASP A 151 4.69 7.12 1.17
CA ASP A 151 5.63 7.19 0.06
C ASP A 151 5.57 8.59 -0.57
N PRO A 152 6.69 9.33 -0.70
CA PRO A 152 6.69 10.65 -1.33
C PRO A 152 6.38 10.63 -2.83
N ARG A 153 6.42 9.47 -3.47
CA ARG A 153 6.25 9.35 -4.91
C ARG A 153 4.81 9.70 -5.30
N GLN A 154 4.69 10.73 -6.12
CA GLN A 154 3.43 11.13 -6.75
C GLN A 154 3.06 10.15 -7.88
N ARG A 155 2.11 10.54 -8.73
CA ARG A 155 1.73 9.73 -9.90
C ARG A 155 2.93 9.47 -10.80
N MET A 156 3.17 8.19 -11.11
CA MET A 156 4.26 7.77 -11.99
C MET A 156 3.74 6.81 -13.05
N PHE A 157 4.04 7.11 -14.30
CA PHE A 157 3.84 6.19 -15.42
C PHE A 157 5.13 5.42 -15.69
N TYR A 158 5.03 4.14 -16.05
CA TYR A 158 6.18 3.35 -16.42
C TYR A 158 5.84 2.34 -17.51
N LEU A 159 6.89 1.95 -18.22
CA LEU A 159 6.89 0.89 -19.21
C LEU A 159 8.00 -0.09 -18.83
N ARG A 160 7.74 -1.39 -18.93
CA ARG A 160 8.72 -2.45 -18.69
C ARG A 160 8.64 -3.48 -19.82
N LEU A 161 9.81 -3.92 -20.27
CA LEU A 161 9.99 -5.06 -21.14
C LEU A 161 10.73 -6.14 -20.37
N LYS A 162 10.22 -7.37 -20.40
CA LYS A 162 10.90 -8.53 -19.83
C LYS A 162 11.00 -9.61 -20.91
N PHE A 163 12.23 -10.01 -21.22
CA PHE A 163 12.50 -11.19 -22.06
C PHE A 163 12.58 -12.44 -21.18
N THR A 164 12.12 -13.57 -21.70
CA THR A 164 12.24 -14.89 -21.08
C THR A 164 12.46 -15.91 -22.19
N GLY A 165 13.56 -16.64 -22.11
CA GLY A 165 13.94 -17.77 -22.96
C GLY A 165 14.80 -18.74 -22.17
#